data_AF-A0A7X7YBR4-F1
#
_entry.id   AF-A0A7X7YBR4-F1
#
_cell.length_a   1.000
_cell.length_b   1.000
_cell.length_c   1.000
_cell.angle_alpha   90.00
_cell.angle_beta   90.00
_cell.angle_gamma   90.00
#
_symmetry.space_group_name_H-M   'P 1'
#
loop_
_entity.id
_entity.type
_entity.pdbx_description
1 polymer ?
#
loop_
_entity_poly.entity_id
_entity_poly.type
_entity_poly.pdbx_seq_one_letter_code
_entity_poly.pdbx_strand_id
1 'polypeptide(L)'
;MKSKKQKMIEFLLKNANPSIKRRIKSEILHNLTAGEAAQYQEQIMQEEMIQRIIACQQENGWIGKKLHGGLDTQEGATKYLAEKAIDKETPVLKRAMEAFASIPLDDWCYDTRGKIIDEFKVTGHGHNLIRCACIARAGYDNVIDISPQIQLSLDCFRRVLEVDSVLDITHPIRGGKQLVFNDYEKWPCRYHLDILAHTSSWKNEQNIKMVADAITKLMKTDRPELVNLVPSSWVGYALGPLGAFPAQGLTVKVTSLLPSPMSIPYLSRPEVYQLEYIEWFSRCGVVKHIPALREVVDDIMRSVDDEGICHAPTLELKEWGPYCGFRLETDWKSKTRKACDITFRALLIYHYANEGM
;
A
#
# COMPACT_ATOMS: atom_id res chain seq x y z
N MET A 1 32.73 -3.32 -13.01
CA MET A 1 31.39 -3.61 -13.56
C MET A 1 30.36 -2.83 -12.74
N LYS A 2 29.41 -2.11 -13.35
CA LYS A 2 28.37 -1.38 -12.60
C LYS A 2 27.45 -2.35 -11.85
N SER A 3 27.04 -2.01 -10.63
CA SER A 3 26.06 -2.82 -9.88
C SER A 3 24.68 -2.80 -10.57
N LYS A 4 23.86 -3.82 -10.34
CA LYS A 4 22.48 -3.87 -10.87
C LYS A 4 21.65 -2.66 -10.45
N LYS A 5 21.79 -2.21 -9.19
CA LYS A 5 21.16 -0.97 -8.69
C LYS A 5 21.53 0.24 -9.56
N GLN A 6 22.82 0.41 -9.87
CA GLN A 6 23.28 1.53 -10.68
C GLN A 6 22.75 1.46 -12.12
N LYS A 7 22.71 0.27 -12.72
CA LYS A 7 22.14 0.05 -14.06
C LYS A 7 20.65 0.43 -14.11
N MET A 8 19.85 -0.01 -13.14
CA MET A 8 18.43 0.36 -13.04
C MET A 8 18.24 1.88 -12.95
N ILE A 9 19.04 2.55 -12.10
CA ILE A 9 19.00 4.02 -11.94
C ILE A 9 19.26 4.71 -13.28
N GLU A 10 20.29 4.29 -14.01
CA GLU A 10 20.63 4.87 -15.31
C GLU A 10 19.55 4.65 -16.36
N PHE A 11 18.98 3.44 -16.43
CA PHE A 11 17.86 3.13 -17.32
C PHE A 11 16.65 4.03 -17.03
N LEU A 12 16.26 4.17 -15.76
CA LEU A 12 15.10 4.96 -15.37
C LEU A 12 15.31 6.45 -15.55
N LEU A 13 16.49 6.98 -15.19
CA LEU A 13 16.80 8.40 -15.40
C LEU A 13 16.84 8.77 -16.88
N LYS A 14 17.11 7.82 -17.78
CA LYS A 14 17.04 8.04 -19.22
C LYS A 14 15.60 7.97 -19.74
N ASN A 15 14.83 6.95 -19.33
CA ASN A 15 13.60 6.56 -20.03
C ASN A 15 12.28 6.88 -19.30
N ALA A 16 12.30 7.00 -17.98
CA ALA A 16 11.07 7.10 -17.20
C ALA A 16 10.44 8.49 -17.24
N ASN A 17 9.18 8.58 -16.82
CA ASN A 17 8.47 9.83 -16.64
C ASN A 17 9.10 10.73 -15.56
N PRO A 18 8.67 12.01 -15.48
CA PRO A 18 9.20 12.98 -14.51
C PRO A 18 9.01 12.55 -13.06
N SER A 19 7.92 11.85 -12.74
CA SER A 19 7.63 11.36 -11.38
C SER A 19 8.65 10.33 -10.90
N ILE A 20 8.92 9.30 -11.69
CA ILE A 20 9.93 8.28 -11.35
C ILE A 20 11.32 8.92 -11.23
N LYS A 21 11.68 9.81 -12.18
CA LYS A 21 12.96 10.53 -12.15
C LYS A 21 13.12 11.36 -10.88
N ARG A 22 12.09 12.11 -10.51
CA ARG A 22 12.04 12.91 -9.28
C ARG A 22 12.26 12.02 -8.07
N ARG A 23 11.50 10.93 -7.96
CA ARG A 23 11.57 9.99 -6.82
C ARG A 23 12.92 9.31 -6.69
N ILE A 24 13.56 8.92 -7.80
CA ILE A 24 14.93 8.39 -7.76
C ILE A 24 15.90 9.40 -7.15
N LYS A 25 15.81 10.67 -7.57
CA LYS A 25 16.70 11.71 -7.07
C LYS A 25 16.44 12.12 -5.63
N SER A 26 15.17 12.10 -5.18
CA SER A 26 14.80 12.48 -3.82
C SER A 26 14.92 11.34 -2.80
N GLU A 27 14.41 10.14 -3.15
CA GLU A 27 14.30 9.00 -2.23
C GLU A 27 15.57 8.13 -2.24
N ILE A 28 16.28 8.00 -3.37
CA ILE A 28 17.37 7.01 -3.50
C ILE A 28 18.76 7.66 -3.58
N LEU A 29 18.91 8.71 -4.40
CA LEU A 29 20.20 9.37 -4.63
C LEU A 29 20.44 10.57 -3.70
N HIS A 30 19.38 11.10 -3.10
CA HIS A 30 19.39 12.30 -2.26
C HIS A 30 20.16 13.49 -2.87
N ASN A 31 19.99 13.69 -4.18
CA ASN A 31 20.71 14.72 -4.95
C ASN A 31 19.79 15.57 -5.84
N LEU A 32 18.48 15.55 -5.56
CA LEU A 32 17.50 16.39 -6.27
C LEU A 32 17.75 17.88 -5.94
N THR A 33 18.01 18.68 -6.98
CA THR A 33 18.15 20.13 -6.82
C THR A 33 16.79 20.83 -6.86
N ALA A 34 16.71 22.06 -6.34
CA ALA A 34 15.46 22.85 -6.36
C ALA A 34 14.96 23.13 -7.79
N GLY A 35 15.88 23.39 -8.74
CA GLY A 35 15.52 23.61 -10.14
C GLY A 35 14.94 22.36 -10.81
N GLU A 36 15.53 21.19 -10.57
CA GLU A 36 15.01 19.92 -11.06
C GLU A 36 13.67 19.56 -10.42
N ALA A 37 13.52 19.81 -9.11
CA ALA A 37 12.26 19.59 -8.41
C ALA A 37 11.13 20.43 -9.04
N ALA A 38 11.36 21.72 -9.30
CA ALA A 38 10.40 22.60 -9.94
C ALA A 38 10.06 22.14 -11.38
N GLN A 39 11.08 21.76 -12.16
CA GLN A 39 10.88 21.25 -13.52
C GLN A 39 10.04 19.95 -13.53
N TYR A 40 10.35 18.99 -12.67
CA TYR A 40 9.57 17.76 -12.60
C TYR A 40 8.15 18.03 -12.11
N GLN A 41 7.98 18.87 -11.09
CA GLN A 41 6.66 19.27 -10.59
C GLN A 41 5.81 19.86 -11.72
N GLU A 42 6.35 20.81 -12.50
CA GLU A 42 5.65 21.40 -13.65
C GLU A 42 5.20 20.33 -14.65
N GLN A 43 6.11 19.41 -15.03
CA GLN A 43 5.78 18.36 -15.99
C GLN A 43 4.75 17.36 -15.47
N ILE A 44 4.83 16.96 -14.20
CA ILE A 44 3.85 16.06 -13.59
C ILE A 44 2.48 16.73 -13.56
N MET A 45 2.42 18.01 -13.23
CA MET A 45 1.16 18.75 -13.19
C MET A 45 0.45 18.81 -14.53
N GLN A 46 1.17 18.74 -15.66
CA GLN A 46 0.55 18.72 -17.00
C GLN A 46 -0.03 17.36 -17.42
N GLU A 47 0.18 16.30 -16.64
CA GLU A 47 -0.37 14.98 -16.99
C GLU A 47 -1.91 14.98 -16.96
N GLU A 48 -2.53 14.38 -17.98
CA GLU A 48 -3.99 14.30 -18.12
C GLU A 48 -4.69 13.75 -16.87
N MET A 49 -4.08 12.72 -16.25
CA MET A 49 -4.61 12.12 -15.03
C MET A 49 -4.57 13.06 -13.82
N ILE A 50 -3.53 13.90 -13.72
CA ILE A 50 -3.43 14.92 -12.68
C ILE A 50 -4.47 16.02 -12.90
N GLN A 51 -4.62 16.49 -14.15
CA GLN A 51 -5.66 17.46 -14.51
C GLN A 51 -7.07 16.94 -14.24
N ARG A 52 -7.32 15.65 -14.52
CA ARG A 52 -8.59 14.99 -14.18
C ARG A 52 -8.85 14.95 -12.68
N ILE A 53 -7.85 14.64 -11.86
CA ILE A 53 -7.97 14.66 -10.39
C ILE A 53 -8.29 16.08 -9.89
N ILE A 54 -7.59 17.09 -10.42
CA ILE A 54 -7.83 18.50 -10.07
C ILE A 54 -9.28 18.90 -10.40
N ALA A 55 -9.79 18.50 -11.57
CA ALA A 55 -11.17 18.76 -11.98
C ALA A 55 -12.22 18.06 -11.10
N CYS A 56 -11.84 17.01 -10.37
CA CYS A 56 -12.71 16.35 -9.39
C CYS A 56 -12.70 17.01 -8.01
N GLN A 57 -11.81 17.97 -7.73
CA GLN A 57 -11.73 18.63 -6.43
C GLN A 57 -12.87 19.63 -6.24
N GLN A 58 -13.62 19.46 -5.16
CA GLN A 58 -14.73 20.32 -4.77
C GLN A 58 -14.24 21.59 -4.04
N GLU A 59 -15.15 22.52 -3.77
CA GLU A 59 -14.87 23.78 -3.07
C GLU A 59 -14.29 23.57 -1.67
N ASN A 60 -14.78 22.56 -0.95
CA ASN A 60 -14.29 22.17 0.39
C ASN A 60 -12.96 21.41 0.37
N GLY A 61 -12.32 21.25 -0.80
CA GLY A 61 -11.04 20.55 -0.96
C GLY A 61 -11.14 19.04 -1.13
N TRP A 62 -12.31 18.44 -0.90
CA TRP A 62 -12.56 17.02 -1.11
C TRP A 62 -12.51 16.66 -2.59
N ILE A 63 -11.89 15.54 -2.95
CA ILE A 63 -11.76 15.05 -4.32
C ILE A 63 -12.82 13.99 -4.57
N GLY A 64 -13.65 14.22 -5.58
CA GLY A 64 -14.71 13.29 -5.96
C GLY A 64 -15.94 13.37 -5.06
N LYS A 65 -16.78 12.33 -5.09
CA LYS A 65 -18.07 12.30 -4.36
C LYS A 65 -18.12 11.29 -3.21
N LYS A 66 -17.04 10.54 -3.00
CA LYS A 66 -16.94 9.48 -1.99
C LYS A 66 -15.50 9.28 -1.55
N LEU A 67 -15.31 8.63 -0.39
CA LEU A 67 -14.00 8.30 0.14
C LEU A 67 -13.29 7.21 -0.68
N HIS A 68 -13.94 6.06 -0.87
CA HIS A 68 -13.30 4.83 -1.32
C HIS A 68 -13.53 4.55 -2.82
N GLY A 69 -12.47 4.27 -3.57
CA GLY A 69 -12.56 3.89 -4.98
C GLY A 69 -11.34 4.26 -5.82
N GLY A 70 -11.58 4.50 -7.11
CA GLY A 70 -10.56 4.85 -8.09
C GLY A 70 -10.08 6.30 -7.99
N LEU A 71 -9.43 6.80 -9.03
CA LEU A 71 -8.81 8.12 -9.06
C LEU A 71 -9.79 9.30 -8.96
N ASP A 72 -11.08 9.07 -9.12
CA ASP A 72 -12.17 10.04 -8.95
C ASP A 72 -12.74 10.05 -7.53
N THR A 73 -11.99 9.50 -6.56
CA THR A 73 -12.35 9.46 -5.13
C THR A 73 -11.23 10.03 -4.28
N GLN A 74 -11.56 10.45 -3.06
CA GLN A 74 -10.61 11.07 -2.15
C GLN A 74 -9.42 10.14 -1.86
N GLU A 75 -9.66 8.85 -1.64
CA GLU A 75 -8.59 7.87 -1.42
C GLU A 75 -7.71 7.70 -2.66
N GLY A 76 -8.32 7.34 -3.80
CA GLY A 76 -7.57 6.98 -5.00
C GLY A 76 -6.77 8.16 -5.53
N ALA A 77 -7.37 9.35 -5.56
CA ALA A 77 -6.70 10.58 -5.97
C ALA A 77 -5.51 10.91 -5.06
N THR A 78 -5.72 10.92 -3.73
CA THR A 78 -4.66 11.27 -2.78
C THR A 78 -3.49 10.31 -2.87
N LYS A 79 -3.77 8.99 -2.87
CA LYS A 79 -2.71 7.98 -2.99
C LYS A 79 -1.93 8.13 -4.30
N TYR A 80 -2.62 8.45 -5.40
CA TYR A 80 -1.97 8.71 -6.68
C TYR A 80 -1.11 9.97 -6.66
N LEU A 81 -1.62 11.09 -6.16
CA LEU A 81 -0.85 12.34 -6.03
C LEU A 81 0.43 12.13 -5.20
N ALA A 82 0.31 11.41 -4.09
CA ALA A 82 1.45 11.05 -3.25
C ALA A 82 2.48 10.19 -4.00
N GLU A 83 2.02 9.14 -4.70
CA GLU A 83 2.89 8.24 -5.46
C GLU A 83 3.52 8.91 -6.68
N LYS A 84 2.88 9.94 -7.22
CA LYS A 84 3.41 10.81 -8.26
C LYS A 84 4.46 11.79 -7.74
N ALA A 85 4.70 11.85 -6.43
CA ALA A 85 5.58 12.80 -5.77
C ALA A 85 5.21 14.26 -6.07
N ILE A 86 3.90 14.57 -5.96
CA ILE A 86 3.41 15.94 -5.96
C ILE A 86 3.84 16.62 -4.66
N ASP A 87 4.32 17.86 -4.75
CA ASP A 87 4.69 18.65 -3.57
C ASP A 87 3.52 18.86 -2.63
N LYS A 88 3.78 18.75 -1.32
CA LYS A 88 2.78 18.95 -0.27
C LYS A 88 2.09 20.32 -0.37
N GLU A 89 2.83 21.37 -0.72
CA GLU A 89 2.24 22.71 -0.86
C GLU A 89 1.46 22.92 -2.17
N THR A 90 1.40 21.92 -3.06
CA THR A 90 0.59 22.00 -4.28
C THR A 90 -0.90 22.10 -3.89
N PRO A 91 -1.66 23.08 -4.42
CA PRO A 91 -3.03 23.34 -3.98
C PRO A 91 -3.94 22.10 -3.96
N VAL A 92 -3.85 21.22 -4.95
CA VAL A 92 -4.70 20.02 -5.02
C VAL A 92 -4.46 19.06 -3.85
N LEU A 93 -3.18 18.78 -3.52
CA LEU A 93 -2.85 17.86 -2.43
C LEU A 93 -3.08 18.53 -1.07
N LYS A 94 -2.64 19.77 -0.92
CA LYS A 94 -2.82 20.54 0.32
C LYS A 94 -4.29 20.63 0.72
N ARG A 95 -5.17 21.04 -0.21
CA ARG A 95 -6.61 21.15 0.06
C ARG A 95 -7.27 19.81 0.35
N ALA A 96 -6.80 18.72 -0.27
CA ALA A 96 -7.29 17.38 0.06
C ALA A 96 -6.90 16.97 1.50
N MET A 97 -5.71 17.36 1.96
CA MET A 97 -5.28 17.10 3.35
C MET A 97 -6.02 17.99 4.34
N GLU A 98 -6.25 19.26 4.01
CA GLU A 98 -7.09 20.17 4.79
C GLU A 98 -8.53 19.63 4.91
N ALA A 99 -9.08 19.07 3.85
CA ALA A 99 -10.37 18.40 3.87
C ALA A 99 -10.37 17.19 4.81
N PHE A 100 -9.34 16.34 4.77
CA PHE A 100 -9.21 15.25 5.75
C PHE A 100 -9.05 15.76 7.19
N ALA A 101 -8.39 16.90 7.41
CA ALA A 101 -8.18 17.45 8.74
C ALA A 101 -9.46 18.07 9.33
N SER A 102 -10.32 18.65 8.47
CA SER A 102 -11.44 19.49 8.90
C SER A 102 -12.81 18.85 8.76
N ILE A 103 -13.02 17.96 7.78
CA ILE A 103 -14.33 17.36 7.52
C ILE A 103 -14.57 16.19 8.50
N PRO A 104 -15.65 16.23 9.30
CA PRO A 104 -16.02 15.17 10.24
C PRO A 104 -16.24 13.81 9.56
N LEU A 105 -15.96 12.71 10.26
CA LEU A 105 -16.07 11.34 9.72
C LEU A 105 -17.51 10.88 9.45
N ASP A 106 -18.50 11.55 10.02
CA ASP A 106 -19.93 11.38 9.73
C ASP A 106 -20.44 12.25 8.57
N ASP A 107 -19.58 13.06 7.96
CA ASP A 107 -19.97 13.85 6.79
C ASP A 107 -20.32 12.95 5.58
N TRP A 108 -21.25 13.43 4.76
CA TRP A 108 -21.72 12.73 3.56
C TRP A 108 -20.62 12.52 2.52
N CYS A 109 -19.55 13.30 2.54
CA CYS A 109 -18.38 13.11 1.66
C CYS A 109 -17.74 11.71 1.82
N TYR A 110 -17.90 11.08 2.98
CA TYR A 110 -17.42 9.72 3.24
C TYR A 110 -18.33 8.62 2.64
N ASP A 111 -19.48 8.96 2.07
CA ASP A 111 -20.49 8.04 1.51
C ASP A 111 -21.08 7.06 2.55
N THR A 112 -21.26 7.54 3.78
CA THR A 112 -21.68 6.71 4.93
C THR A 112 -23.08 7.04 5.43
N ARG A 113 -23.71 8.08 4.87
CA ARG A 113 -25.00 8.64 5.31
C ARG A 113 -25.03 8.94 6.81
N GLY A 114 -23.96 9.53 7.35
CA GLY A 114 -23.87 9.88 8.78
C GLY A 114 -23.36 8.75 9.69
N LYS A 115 -23.03 7.58 9.15
CA LYS A 115 -22.62 6.43 9.98
C LYS A 115 -21.12 6.37 10.15
N ILE A 116 -20.67 6.38 11.39
CA ILE A 116 -19.28 6.11 11.75
C ILE A 116 -19.13 4.62 12.03
N ILE A 117 -18.18 3.99 11.35
CA ILE A 117 -17.68 2.66 11.72
C ILE A 117 -16.40 2.91 12.50
N ASP A 118 -16.44 2.63 13.80
CA ASP A 118 -15.30 2.76 14.71
C ASP A 118 -14.29 1.63 14.45
N GLU A 119 -13.14 1.98 13.88
CA GLU A 119 -12.06 1.04 13.55
C GLU A 119 -11.40 0.38 14.77
N PHE A 120 -11.57 0.94 15.98
CA PHE A 120 -11.07 0.35 17.22
C PHE A 120 -11.99 -0.75 17.75
N LYS A 121 -13.27 -0.71 17.34
CA LYS A 121 -14.27 -1.74 17.66
C LYS A 121 -14.42 -2.77 16.55
N VAL A 122 -14.35 -2.35 15.29
CA VAL A 122 -14.62 -3.20 14.13
C VAL A 122 -13.32 -3.57 13.42
N THR A 123 -12.97 -4.84 13.50
CA THR A 123 -11.74 -5.38 12.91
C THR A 123 -11.61 -5.06 11.42
N GLY A 124 -10.51 -4.42 11.04
CA GLY A 124 -10.14 -4.22 9.63
C GLY A 124 -11.15 -3.39 8.84
N HIS A 125 -11.91 -2.50 9.48
CA HIS A 125 -12.90 -1.64 8.83
C HIS A 125 -12.88 -0.25 9.45
N GLY A 126 -13.34 0.77 8.71
CA GLY A 126 -13.52 2.13 9.22
C GLY A 126 -13.04 3.18 8.24
N HIS A 127 -13.77 4.29 8.13
CA HIS A 127 -13.43 5.36 7.18
C HIS A 127 -12.13 6.06 7.58
N ASN A 128 -11.89 6.19 8.89
CA ASN A 128 -10.69 6.82 9.39
C ASN A 128 -9.43 5.98 9.13
N LEU A 129 -9.55 4.65 9.08
CA LEU A 129 -8.44 3.77 8.68
C LEU A 129 -7.98 4.06 7.24
N ILE A 130 -8.91 4.26 6.29
CA ILE A 130 -8.61 4.63 4.91
C ILE A 130 -8.01 6.04 4.85
N ARG A 131 -8.62 7.00 5.55
CA ARG A 131 -8.15 8.39 5.66
C ARG A 131 -6.70 8.44 6.17
N CYS A 132 -6.39 7.78 7.28
CA CYS A 132 -5.06 7.78 7.87
C CYS A 132 -4.02 7.13 6.96
N ALA A 133 -4.37 6.09 6.19
CA ALA A 133 -3.47 5.54 5.18
C ALA A 133 -3.17 6.54 4.05
N CYS A 134 -4.15 7.36 3.66
CA CYS A 134 -3.94 8.43 2.67
C CYS A 134 -3.02 9.54 3.21
N ILE A 135 -3.24 9.96 4.46
CA ILE A 135 -2.42 10.95 5.16
C ILE A 135 -0.97 10.45 5.29
N ALA A 136 -0.80 9.20 5.73
CA ALA A 136 0.50 8.55 5.85
C ALA A 136 1.24 8.53 4.51
N ARG A 137 0.57 8.05 3.44
CA ARG A 137 1.19 7.97 2.11
C ARG A 137 1.57 9.35 1.54
N ALA A 138 0.74 10.37 1.78
CA ALA A 138 1.05 11.74 1.40
C ALA A 138 2.14 12.40 2.28
N GLY A 139 2.55 11.75 3.37
CA GLY A 139 3.56 12.24 4.31
C GLY A 139 3.07 13.40 5.18
N TYR A 140 1.79 13.43 5.54
CA TYR A 140 1.19 14.48 6.37
C TYR A 140 1.06 14.09 7.84
N ASP A 141 1.64 12.96 8.26
CA ASP A 141 1.60 12.44 9.64
C ASP A 141 2.34 13.34 10.66
N ASN A 142 3.11 14.32 10.19
CA ASN A 142 3.71 15.38 11.02
C ASN A 142 2.84 16.64 11.15
N VAL A 143 1.74 16.73 10.39
CA VAL A 143 0.80 17.87 10.39
C VAL A 143 -0.57 17.45 10.91
N ILE A 144 -1.02 16.26 10.54
CA ILE A 144 -2.28 15.66 10.97
C ILE A 144 -1.93 14.46 11.86
N ASP A 145 -2.36 14.51 13.11
CA ASP A 145 -2.11 13.41 14.05
C ASP A 145 -2.86 12.15 13.61
N ILE A 146 -2.07 11.13 13.29
CA ILE A 146 -2.54 9.76 13.00
C ILE A 146 -1.87 8.74 13.91
N SER A 147 -1.24 9.18 15.00
CA SER A 147 -0.57 8.30 15.96
C SER A 147 -1.50 7.22 16.56
N PRO A 148 -2.81 7.45 16.80
CA PRO A 148 -3.71 6.37 17.23
C PRO A 148 -3.85 5.26 16.20
N GLN A 149 -3.87 5.58 14.90
CA GLN A 149 -3.98 4.59 13.82
C GLN A 149 -2.65 3.88 13.55
N ILE A 150 -1.51 4.54 13.78
CA ILE A 150 -0.19 3.88 13.80
C ILE A 150 -0.17 2.83 14.93
N GLN A 151 -0.60 3.21 16.14
CA GLN A 151 -0.65 2.29 17.27
C GLN A 151 -1.65 1.13 17.02
N LEU A 152 -2.84 1.41 16.51
CA LEU A 152 -3.80 0.38 16.12
C LEU A 152 -3.20 -0.59 15.10
N SER A 153 -2.43 -0.10 14.14
CA SER A 153 -1.75 -0.93 13.15
C SER A 153 -0.76 -1.88 13.82
N LEU A 154 0.07 -1.39 14.75
CA LEU A 154 0.98 -2.24 15.55
C LEU A 154 0.22 -3.26 16.38
N ASP A 155 -0.87 -2.85 17.03
CA ASP A 155 -1.67 -3.73 17.88
C ASP A 155 -2.34 -4.84 17.06
N CYS A 156 -2.79 -4.55 15.84
CA CYS A 156 -3.30 -5.54 14.90
C CYS A 156 -2.24 -6.59 14.55
N PHE A 157 -1.01 -6.19 14.23
CA PHE A 157 0.07 -7.18 14.01
C PHE A 157 0.45 -7.93 15.28
N ARG A 158 0.50 -7.27 16.44
CA ARG A 158 0.79 -7.93 17.72
C ARG A 158 -0.25 -8.99 18.05
N ARG A 159 -1.54 -8.70 17.80
CA ARG A 159 -2.65 -9.62 18.09
C ARG A 159 -2.50 -10.97 17.37
N VAL A 160 -1.90 -10.99 16.18
CA VAL A 160 -1.57 -12.24 15.46
C VAL A 160 -0.70 -13.18 16.29
N LEU A 161 0.21 -12.64 17.10
CA LEU A 161 1.12 -13.41 17.95
C LEU A 161 0.48 -13.84 19.27
N GLU A 162 -0.55 -13.13 19.73
CA GLU A 162 -1.21 -13.36 21.02
C GLU A 162 -2.30 -14.45 20.97
N VAL A 163 -2.84 -14.74 19.79
CA VAL A 163 -3.84 -15.81 19.58
C VAL A 163 -3.18 -17.06 19.03
N ASP A 164 -3.74 -18.26 19.19
CA ASP A 164 -3.24 -19.43 18.45
C ASP A 164 -3.70 -19.32 17.00
N SER A 165 -5.00 -19.07 16.82
CA SER A 165 -5.70 -19.05 15.54
C SER A 165 -6.63 -17.85 15.42
N VAL A 166 -6.94 -17.43 14.19
CA VAL A 166 -8.01 -16.46 13.94
C VAL A 166 -9.37 -16.98 14.45
N LEU A 167 -9.51 -18.30 14.57
CA LEU A 167 -10.73 -18.93 15.11
C LEU A 167 -10.98 -18.56 16.57
N ASP A 168 -9.94 -18.21 17.34
CA ASP A 168 -10.07 -17.81 18.76
C ASP A 168 -10.77 -16.46 18.93
N ILE A 169 -10.76 -15.65 17.87
CA ILE A 169 -11.25 -14.26 17.87
C ILE A 169 -12.42 -14.06 16.90
N THR A 170 -13.04 -15.15 16.50
CA THR A 170 -14.19 -15.15 15.59
C THR A 170 -15.28 -16.06 16.09
N HIS A 171 -16.49 -15.86 15.58
CA HIS A 171 -17.60 -16.78 15.80
C HIS A 171 -18.36 -17.06 14.49
N PRO A 172 -18.96 -18.25 14.37
CA PRO A 172 -19.78 -18.59 13.22
C PRO A 172 -21.13 -17.89 13.26
N ILE A 173 -21.59 -17.46 12.09
CA ILE A 173 -22.96 -17.05 11.82
C ILE A 173 -23.55 -17.91 10.70
N ARG A 174 -24.86 -17.77 10.43
CA ARG A 174 -25.57 -18.48 9.34
C ARG A 174 -25.36 -20.00 9.37
N GLY A 175 -25.39 -20.59 10.57
CA GLY A 175 -25.21 -22.03 10.78
C GLY A 175 -23.80 -22.54 10.45
N GLY A 176 -22.76 -21.72 10.68
CA GLY A 176 -21.36 -22.11 10.45
C GLY A 176 -20.82 -21.77 9.07
N LYS A 177 -21.63 -21.22 8.16
CA LYS A 177 -21.22 -20.94 6.78
C LYS A 177 -20.36 -19.68 6.63
N GLN A 178 -20.32 -18.83 7.64
CA GLN A 178 -19.56 -17.59 7.60
C GLN A 178 -19.00 -17.29 8.99
N LEU A 179 -17.74 -16.89 9.06
CA LEU A 179 -17.09 -16.43 10.28
C LEU A 179 -17.07 -14.90 10.30
N VAL A 180 -17.29 -14.34 11.49
CA VAL A 180 -17.14 -12.91 11.74
C VAL A 180 -16.22 -12.71 12.95
N PHE A 181 -15.45 -11.63 12.94
CA PHE A 181 -14.67 -11.24 14.11
C PHE A 181 -15.58 -10.86 15.29
N ASN A 182 -15.10 -11.11 16.51
CA ASN A 182 -15.73 -10.58 17.72
C ASN A 182 -15.53 -9.06 17.81
N ASP A 183 -16.42 -8.36 18.53
CA ASP A 183 -16.25 -6.93 18.80
C ASP A 183 -14.91 -6.66 19.50
N TYR A 184 -14.25 -5.55 19.15
CA TYR A 184 -12.96 -5.08 19.68
C TYR A 184 -11.74 -5.96 19.36
N GLU A 185 -11.90 -6.97 18.50
CA GLU A 185 -10.77 -7.76 18.04
C GLU A 185 -9.94 -7.01 17.00
N LYS A 186 -8.64 -7.33 17.01
CA LYS A 186 -7.66 -6.69 16.14
C LYS A 186 -7.08 -7.71 15.18
N TRP A 187 -7.01 -7.35 13.91
CA TRP A 187 -6.42 -8.20 12.89
C TRP A 187 -5.86 -7.33 11.76
N PRO A 188 -4.64 -7.61 11.28
CA PRO A 188 -4.00 -6.74 10.31
C PRO A 188 -4.72 -6.81 8.97
N CYS A 189 -4.68 -5.67 8.28
CA CYS A 189 -5.23 -5.53 6.94
C CYS A 189 -4.28 -4.67 6.12
N ARG A 190 -4.58 -4.58 4.83
CA ARG A 190 -3.82 -3.78 3.87
C ARG A 190 -3.55 -2.36 4.36
N TYR A 191 -4.54 -1.67 4.92
CA TYR A 191 -4.40 -0.29 5.35
C TYR A 191 -3.51 -0.13 6.58
N HIS A 192 -3.52 -1.10 7.50
CA HIS A 192 -2.57 -1.12 8.61
C HIS A 192 -1.12 -1.22 8.09
N LEU A 193 -0.87 -2.07 7.09
CA LEU A 193 0.44 -2.15 6.45
C LEU A 193 0.80 -0.87 5.68
N ASP A 194 -0.16 -0.28 4.96
CA ASP A 194 0.00 0.97 4.21
C ASP A 194 0.44 2.12 5.15
N ILE A 195 -0.19 2.25 6.32
CA ILE A 195 0.16 3.24 7.36
C ILE A 195 1.59 3.00 7.85
N LEU A 196 1.93 1.76 8.25
CA LEU A 196 3.25 1.44 8.77
C LEU A 196 4.35 1.64 7.72
N ALA A 197 4.09 1.29 6.45
CA ALA A 197 5.05 1.44 5.37
C ALA A 197 5.40 2.91 5.05
N HIS A 198 4.48 3.83 5.30
CA HIS A 198 4.64 5.26 4.96
C HIS A 198 4.85 6.17 6.18
N THR A 199 4.99 5.62 7.38
CA THR A 199 5.32 6.36 8.60
C THR A 199 6.60 5.83 9.23
N SER A 200 7.28 6.65 10.02
CA SER A 200 8.56 6.28 10.66
C SER A 200 8.57 6.36 12.18
N SER A 201 7.58 7.03 12.80
CA SER A 201 7.53 7.23 14.26
C SER A 201 7.43 5.94 15.08
N TRP A 202 6.93 4.85 14.47
CA TRP A 202 6.85 3.54 15.11
C TRP A 202 8.13 2.69 14.97
N LYS A 203 9.03 3.05 14.05
CA LYS A 203 10.14 2.19 13.67
C LYS A 203 11.20 2.15 14.75
N ASN A 204 11.33 0.98 15.34
CA ASN A 204 12.45 0.57 16.18
C ASN A 204 12.62 -0.95 16.02
N GLU A 205 13.77 -1.50 16.43
CA GLU A 205 14.07 -2.91 16.21
C GLU A 205 13.05 -3.85 16.85
N GLN A 206 12.51 -3.50 18.02
CA GLN A 206 11.49 -4.30 18.71
C GLN A 206 10.19 -4.37 17.89
N ASN A 207 9.69 -3.22 17.42
CA ASN A 207 8.47 -3.16 16.62
C ASN A 207 8.66 -3.82 15.26
N ILE A 208 9.80 -3.61 14.59
CA ILE A 208 10.11 -4.24 13.30
C ILE A 208 10.13 -5.76 13.46
N LYS A 209 10.79 -6.27 14.50
CA LYS A 209 10.80 -7.71 14.80
C LYS A 209 9.39 -8.25 15.08
N MET A 210 8.59 -7.54 15.89
CA MET A 210 7.20 -7.94 16.18
C MET A 210 6.36 -8.06 14.91
N VAL A 211 6.42 -7.06 14.03
CA VAL A 211 5.70 -7.07 12.75
C VAL A 211 6.23 -8.21 11.86
N ALA A 212 7.54 -8.46 11.85
CA ALA A 212 8.14 -9.54 11.08
C ALA A 212 7.69 -10.94 11.55
N ASP A 213 7.65 -11.16 12.87
CA ASP A 213 7.19 -12.41 13.46
C ASP A 213 5.69 -12.63 13.14
N ALA A 214 4.88 -11.58 13.22
CA ALA A 214 3.46 -11.63 12.87
C ALA A 214 3.25 -12.00 11.39
N ILE A 215 3.97 -11.34 10.47
CA ILE A 215 3.94 -11.67 9.04
C ILE A 215 4.39 -13.11 8.81
N THR A 216 5.48 -13.55 9.45
CA THR A 216 5.98 -14.93 9.34
C THR A 216 4.91 -15.94 9.76
N LYS A 217 4.15 -15.66 10.83
CA LYS A 217 3.03 -16.49 11.25
C LYS A 217 1.90 -16.51 10.23
N LEU A 218 1.54 -15.37 9.63
CA LEU A 218 0.52 -15.28 8.58
C LEU A 218 0.94 -15.98 7.27
N MET A 219 2.25 -16.05 6.99
CA MET A 219 2.82 -16.73 5.81
C MET A 219 2.85 -18.26 5.95
N LYS A 220 2.59 -18.81 7.14
CA LYS A 220 2.53 -20.26 7.33
C LYS A 220 1.45 -20.89 6.47
N THR A 221 1.61 -22.18 6.21
CA THR A 221 0.66 -23.04 5.51
C THR A 221 0.53 -24.41 6.19
N ASP A 222 0.91 -24.49 7.47
CA ASP A 222 0.93 -25.73 8.25
C ASP A 222 -0.48 -26.20 8.67
N ARG A 223 -1.50 -25.33 8.53
CA ARG A 223 -2.91 -25.61 8.78
C ARG A 223 -3.75 -25.35 7.54
N PRO A 224 -3.96 -26.35 6.65
CA PRO A 224 -4.64 -26.18 5.37
C PRO A 224 -6.04 -25.54 5.48
N GLU A 225 -6.76 -25.79 6.58
CA GLU A 225 -8.08 -25.23 6.84
C GLU A 225 -8.07 -23.71 7.11
N LEU A 226 -6.91 -23.15 7.47
CA LEU A 226 -6.71 -21.73 7.73
C LEU A 226 -6.12 -20.97 6.53
N VAL A 227 -5.61 -21.68 5.53
CA VAL A 227 -5.00 -21.05 4.35
C VAL A 227 -6.07 -20.25 3.60
N ASN A 228 -5.80 -18.97 3.37
CA ASN A 228 -6.71 -17.99 2.75
C ASN A 228 -8.00 -17.71 3.52
N LEU A 229 -8.12 -18.17 4.78
CA LEU A 229 -9.30 -17.90 5.59
C LEU A 229 -9.28 -16.42 6.03
N VAL A 230 -10.30 -15.66 5.61
CA VAL A 230 -10.52 -14.27 6.01
C VAL A 230 -11.92 -14.13 6.59
N PRO A 231 -12.07 -13.99 7.93
CA PRO A 231 -13.35 -13.69 8.55
C PRO A 231 -13.90 -12.32 8.12
N SER A 232 -15.21 -12.16 8.16
CA SER A 232 -15.87 -10.89 7.90
C SER A 232 -15.81 -9.96 9.13
N SER A 233 -15.84 -8.65 8.91
CA SER A 233 -16.08 -7.67 9.97
C SER A 233 -17.56 -7.67 10.36
N TRP A 234 -17.87 -7.34 11.61
CA TRP A 234 -19.25 -7.15 12.09
C TRP A 234 -19.58 -5.67 12.26
N VAL A 235 -20.45 -5.13 11.40
CA VAL A 235 -20.89 -3.71 11.42
C VAL A 235 -22.39 -3.57 11.74
N GLY A 236 -22.94 -4.55 12.46
CA GLY A 236 -24.39 -4.81 12.55
C GLY A 236 -24.90 -5.80 11.50
N TYR A 237 -24.05 -6.12 10.52
CA TYR A 237 -24.15 -7.26 9.62
C TYR A 237 -22.74 -7.67 9.20
N ALA A 238 -22.59 -8.87 8.63
CA ALA A 238 -21.30 -9.33 8.14
C ALA A 238 -20.90 -8.60 6.86
N LEU A 239 -19.75 -7.94 6.89
CA LEU A 239 -19.18 -7.17 5.78
C LEU A 239 -17.73 -7.58 5.56
N GLY A 240 -17.29 -7.61 4.30
CA GLY A 240 -15.89 -7.89 3.99
C GLY A 240 -14.96 -6.84 4.61
N PRO A 241 -13.86 -7.24 5.26
CA PRO A 241 -12.89 -6.29 5.78
C PRO A 241 -12.18 -5.56 4.64
N LEU A 242 -11.56 -4.43 4.96
CA LEU A 242 -10.76 -3.59 4.06
C LEU A 242 -9.39 -4.25 3.75
N GLY A 243 -9.42 -5.45 3.16
CA GLY A 243 -8.26 -6.25 2.83
C GLY A 243 -7.56 -6.84 4.06
N ALA A 244 -8.30 -7.47 4.98
CA ALA A 244 -7.70 -8.22 6.09
C ALA A 244 -6.81 -9.36 5.59
N PHE A 245 -5.66 -9.55 6.23
CA PHE A 245 -4.75 -10.63 5.88
C PHE A 245 -5.35 -11.99 6.26
N PRO A 246 -5.05 -13.05 5.50
CA PRO A 246 -5.59 -14.37 5.80
C PRO A 246 -5.01 -14.91 7.11
N ALA A 247 -5.72 -15.84 7.74
CA ALA A 247 -5.25 -16.54 8.94
C ALA A 247 -3.89 -17.21 8.69
N GLN A 248 -3.75 -17.83 7.52
CA GLN A 248 -2.53 -18.42 6.98
C GLN A 248 -2.50 -18.28 5.46
N GLY A 249 -1.33 -18.46 4.84
CA GLY A 249 -1.17 -18.35 3.39
C GLY A 249 -1.08 -16.92 2.86
N LEU A 250 -0.69 -15.96 3.71
CA LEU A 250 -0.23 -14.65 3.24
C LEU A 250 0.97 -14.87 2.31
N THR A 251 0.94 -14.28 1.12
CA THR A 251 2.00 -14.44 0.13
C THR A 251 2.24 -13.13 -0.60
N VAL A 252 3.34 -13.02 -1.32
CA VAL A 252 3.62 -11.92 -2.27
C VAL A 252 3.67 -12.40 -3.71
N LYS A 253 3.47 -13.71 -3.92
CA LYS A 253 3.28 -14.37 -5.22
C LYS A 253 1.79 -14.65 -5.39
N VAL A 254 1.16 -14.03 -6.38
CA VAL A 254 -0.30 -14.01 -6.56
C VAL A 254 -0.69 -14.39 -7.99
N THR A 255 -1.92 -14.86 -8.18
CA THR A 255 -2.46 -15.24 -9.51
C THR A 255 -3.52 -14.25 -10.02
N SER A 256 -4.00 -13.37 -9.14
CA SER A 256 -5.02 -12.36 -9.42
C SER A 256 -4.87 -11.17 -8.47
N LEU A 257 -5.48 -10.05 -8.84
CA LEU A 257 -5.53 -8.88 -7.98
C LEU A 257 -6.61 -9.07 -6.92
N LEU A 258 -6.21 -9.13 -5.66
CA LEU A 258 -7.09 -9.21 -4.50
C LEU A 258 -6.71 -8.11 -3.50
N PRO A 259 -7.67 -7.63 -2.68
CA PRO A 259 -7.38 -6.68 -1.61
C PRO A 259 -6.26 -7.14 -0.68
N SER A 260 -6.25 -8.44 -0.33
CA SER A 260 -5.21 -9.09 0.48
C SER A 260 -4.43 -10.10 -0.37
N PRO A 261 -3.11 -10.24 -0.18
CA PRO A 261 -2.34 -11.11 -1.04
C PRO A 261 -2.36 -12.53 -0.45
N MET A 262 -3.10 -13.43 -1.11
CA MET A 262 -3.45 -14.76 -0.62
C MET A 262 -2.99 -15.84 -1.60
N SER A 263 -2.59 -16.98 -1.07
CA SER A 263 -2.11 -18.15 -1.83
C SER A 263 -3.26 -18.92 -2.46
N ILE A 264 -3.88 -18.37 -3.51
CA ILE A 264 -5.02 -18.99 -4.20
C ILE A 264 -4.56 -19.56 -5.55
N PRO A 265 -4.60 -20.90 -5.74
CA PRO A 265 -4.51 -21.50 -7.06
C PRO A 265 -5.68 -20.98 -7.90
N TYR A 266 -5.40 -20.29 -9.01
CA TYR A 266 -6.45 -19.74 -9.88
C TYR A 266 -6.24 -20.17 -11.32
N LEU A 267 -7.10 -21.08 -11.81
CA LEU A 267 -7.22 -21.45 -13.22
C LEU A 267 -5.87 -21.70 -13.93
N SER A 268 -4.92 -22.34 -13.26
CA SER A 268 -3.57 -22.61 -13.78
C SER A 268 -2.76 -21.36 -14.20
N ARG A 269 -3.14 -20.16 -13.74
CA ARG A 269 -2.36 -18.96 -13.99
C ARG A 269 -1.03 -19.05 -13.26
N PRO A 270 0.09 -18.63 -13.89
CA PRO A 270 1.37 -18.56 -13.21
C PRO A 270 1.28 -17.54 -12.07
N GLU A 271 1.97 -17.84 -10.98
CA GLU A 271 2.17 -16.85 -9.92
C GLU A 271 3.05 -15.71 -10.43
N VAL A 272 2.69 -14.50 -10.04
CA VAL A 272 3.42 -13.28 -10.35
C VAL A 272 3.65 -12.47 -9.08
N TYR A 273 4.63 -11.58 -9.08
CA TYR A 273 4.95 -10.77 -7.93
C TYR A 273 3.96 -9.62 -7.74
N GLN A 274 3.49 -9.45 -6.50
CA GLN A 274 2.77 -8.26 -6.10
C GLN A 274 3.72 -7.21 -5.53
N LEU A 275 4.32 -6.43 -6.43
CA LEU A 275 5.41 -5.51 -6.12
C LEU A 275 5.07 -4.47 -5.04
N GLU A 276 3.83 -4.00 -4.97
CA GLU A 276 3.41 -3.02 -3.95
C GLU A 276 3.57 -3.57 -2.52
N TYR A 277 3.10 -4.79 -2.26
CA TYR A 277 3.24 -5.41 -0.95
C TYR A 277 4.71 -5.70 -0.61
N ILE A 278 5.50 -6.15 -1.59
CA ILE A 278 6.93 -6.41 -1.39
C ILE A 278 7.66 -5.10 -1.05
N GLU A 279 7.32 -4.00 -1.71
CA GLU A 279 7.86 -2.68 -1.38
C GLU A 279 7.48 -2.28 0.04
N TRP A 280 6.23 -2.49 0.46
CA TRP A 280 5.80 -2.11 1.80
C TRP A 280 6.44 -2.92 2.91
N PHE A 281 6.58 -4.23 2.72
CA PHE A 281 7.38 -5.04 3.63
C PHE A 281 8.84 -4.57 3.67
N SER A 282 9.38 -4.14 2.54
CA SER A 282 10.73 -3.55 2.48
C SER A 282 10.80 -2.23 3.26
N ARG A 283 9.85 -1.31 3.06
CA ARG A 283 9.76 -0.03 3.79
C ARG A 283 9.57 -0.21 5.30
N CYS A 284 8.86 -1.25 5.72
CA CYS A 284 8.70 -1.62 7.13
C CYS A 284 9.98 -2.22 7.74
N GLY A 285 11.01 -2.51 6.94
CA GLY A 285 12.27 -3.09 7.41
C GLY A 285 12.19 -4.58 7.76
N VAL A 286 11.08 -5.27 7.48
CA VAL A 286 10.86 -6.66 7.92
C VAL A 286 11.60 -7.69 7.08
N VAL A 287 12.00 -7.33 5.85
CA VAL A 287 12.64 -8.26 4.89
C VAL A 287 13.93 -8.88 5.45
N LYS A 288 14.68 -8.18 6.31
CA LYS A 288 15.89 -8.72 6.95
C LYS A 288 15.61 -9.86 7.95
N HIS A 289 14.37 -9.99 8.42
CA HIS A 289 13.96 -10.99 9.41
C HIS A 289 13.15 -12.14 8.80
N ILE A 290 12.69 -12.02 7.56
CA ILE A 290 11.82 -13.02 6.92
C ILE A 290 12.55 -13.60 5.70
N PRO A 291 13.17 -14.79 5.82
CA PRO A 291 13.96 -15.39 4.74
C PRO A 291 13.19 -15.54 3.42
N ALA A 292 11.90 -15.90 3.48
CA ALA A 292 11.04 -16.01 2.30
C ALA A 292 10.90 -14.68 1.54
N LEU A 293 10.83 -13.53 2.24
CA LEU A 293 10.80 -12.23 1.58
C LEU A 293 12.18 -11.84 1.04
N ARG A 294 13.27 -12.21 1.73
CA ARG A 294 14.63 -12.01 1.22
C ARG A 294 14.85 -12.73 -0.11
N GLU A 295 14.42 -13.99 -0.19
CA GLU A 295 14.47 -14.78 -1.43
C GLU A 295 13.69 -14.11 -2.57
N VAL A 296 12.52 -13.55 -2.29
CA VAL A 296 11.73 -12.79 -3.27
C VAL A 296 12.47 -11.55 -3.76
N VAL A 297 13.15 -10.80 -2.88
CA VAL A 297 13.98 -9.66 -3.28
C VAL A 297 15.12 -10.12 -4.19
N ASP A 298 15.79 -11.21 -3.84
CA ASP A 298 16.89 -11.76 -4.63
C ASP A 298 16.41 -12.27 -6.00
N ASP A 299 15.23 -12.90 -6.07
CA ASP A 299 14.57 -13.31 -7.30
C ASP A 299 14.28 -12.11 -8.23
N ILE A 300 13.70 -11.04 -7.68
CA ILE A 300 13.45 -9.81 -8.43
C ILE A 300 14.77 -9.25 -8.97
N MET A 301 15.82 -9.22 -8.14
CA MET A 301 17.12 -8.74 -8.57
C MET A 301 17.80 -9.64 -9.61
N ARG A 302 17.57 -10.96 -9.56
CA ARG A 302 18.01 -11.90 -10.60
C ARG A 302 17.34 -11.59 -11.95
N SER A 303 16.10 -11.12 -11.94
CA SER A 303 15.36 -10.75 -13.15
C SER A 303 15.79 -9.41 -13.80
N VAL A 304 16.73 -8.68 -13.19
CA VAL A 304 17.32 -7.47 -13.79
C VAL A 304 18.42 -7.86 -14.77
N ASP A 305 18.27 -7.42 -16.01
CA ASP A 305 19.21 -7.69 -17.11
C ASP A 305 20.43 -6.75 -17.11
N ASP A 306 21.27 -6.88 -18.13
CA ASP A 306 22.50 -6.10 -18.27
C ASP A 306 22.28 -4.64 -18.67
N GLU A 307 21.11 -4.29 -19.19
CA GLU A 307 20.68 -2.92 -19.48
C GLU A 307 20.06 -2.23 -18.25
N GLY A 308 19.82 -3.00 -17.18
CA GLY A 308 19.20 -2.51 -15.95
C GLY A 308 17.68 -2.54 -15.99
N ILE A 309 17.07 -3.35 -16.86
CA ILE A 309 15.62 -3.53 -16.95
C ILE A 309 15.21 -4.73 -16.11
N CYS A 310 14.21 -4.56 -15.25
CA CYS A 310 13.62 -5.64 -14.46
C CYS A 310 12.52 -6.37 -15.25
N HIS A 311 12.67 -7.69 -15.39
CA HIS A 311 11.72 -8.57 -16.09
C HIS A 311 10.89 -9.43 -15.14
N ALA A 312 10.82 -9.07 -13.86
CA ALA A 312 10.00 -9.78 -12.88
C ALA A 312 8.53 -9.87 -13.38
N PRO A 313 7.89 -11.05 -13.34
CA PRO A 313 6.50 -11.17 -13.72
C PRO A 313 5.62 -10.45 -12.69
N THR A 314 4.69 -9.61 -13.15
CA THR A 314 3.79 -8.84 -12.29
C THR A 314 2.35 -8.93 -12.76
N LEU A 315 1.40 -8.60 -11.87
CA LEU A 315 0.01 -8.44 -12.26
C LEU A 315 -0.15 -7.24 -13.21
N GLU A 316 -0.87 -7.46 -14.32
CA GLU A 316 -1.22 -6.37 -15.21
C GLU A 316 -2.27 -5.44 -14.60
N LEU A 317 -1.88 -4.20 -14.33
CA LEU A 317 -2.78 -3.17 -13.81
C LEU A 317 -3.39 -2.36 -14.96
N LYS A 318 -4.71 -2.51 -15.15
CA LYS A 318 -5.46 -1.72 -16.13
C LYS A 318 -5.71 -0.29 -15.63
N GLU A 319 -5.96 -0.12 -14.34
CA GLU A 319 -6.29 1.17 -13.73
C GLU A 319 -5.77 1.23 -12.29
N TRP A 320 -5.71 2.44 -11.74
CA TRP A 320 -5.51 2.65 -10.31
C TRP A 320 -6.81 2.40 -9.57
N GLY A 321 -6.72 1.65 -8.49
CA GLY A 321 -7.85 1.35 -7.61
C GLY A 321 -7.43 1.43 -6.15
N PRO A 322 -8.39 1.25 -5.23
CA PRO A 322 -8.10 1.31 -3.80
C PRO A 322 -7.12 0.22 -3.34
N TYR A 323 -7.03 -0.87 -4.11
CA TYR A 323 -6.22 -2.05 -3.83
C TYR A 323 -5.06 -2.28 -4.82
N CYS A 324 -4.80 -1.33 -5.72
CA CYS A 324 -3.68 -1.40 -6.66
C CYS A 324 -3.19 -0.01 -7.06
N GLY A 325 -1.88 0.22 -6.93
CA GLY A 325 -1.29 1.51 -7.26
C GLY A 325 0.22 1.46 -7.48
N PHE A 326 0.66 1.01 -8.65
CA PHE A 326 2.09 1.06 -8.99
C PHE A 326 2.43 1.43 -10.43
N ARG A 327 1.43 1.85 -11.22
CA ARG A 327 1.64 2.38 -12.57
C ARG A 327 1.79 3.90 -12.51
N LEU A 328 3.00 4.43 -12.52
CA LEU A 328 3.24 5.87 -12.53
C LEU A 328 3.29 6.42 -13.96
N GLU A 329 3.74 5.61 -14.92
CA GLU A 329 3.65 5.94 -16.34
C GLU A 329 2.20 6.15 -16.78
N THR A 330 2.02 6.96 -17.83
CA THR A 330 0.68 7.34 -18.31
C THR A 330 -0.16 6.13 -18.74
N ASP A 331 0.48 5.14 -19.39
CA ASP A 331 -0.11 3.85 -19.71
C ASP A 331 0.98 2.78 -19.96
N TRP A 332 0.58 1.51 -20.12
CA TRP A 332 1.47 0.39 -20.45
C TRP A 332 1.39 -0.09 -21.91
N LYS A 333 0.93 0.77 -22.84
CA LYS A 333 0.91 0.45 -24.27
C LYS A 333 2.32 0.37 -24.86
N SER A 334 3.28 1.12 -24.28
CA SER A 334 4.70 1.01 -24.64
C SER A 334 5.41 0.02 -23.73
N LYS A 335 6.21 -0.88 -24.31
CA LYS A 335 7.08 -1.79 -23.57
C LYS A 335 8.03 -1.04 -22.63
N THR A 336 8.59 0.09 -23.08
CA THR A 336 9.50 0.92 -22.28
C THR A 336 8.80 1.51 -21.05
N ARG A 337 7.57 2.01 -21.20
CA ARG A 337 6.81 2.57 -20.07
C ARG A 337 6.49 1.50 -19.03
N LYS A 338 6.00 0.34 -19.47
CA LYS A 338 5.79 -0.81 -18.57
C LYS A 338 7.09 -1.22 -17.85
N ALA A 339 8.20 -1.26 -18.59
CA ALA A 339 9.51 -1.56 -18.03
C ALA A 339 9.96 -0.52 -17.00
N CYS A 340 9.70 0.78 -17.21
CA CYS A 340 10.01 1.84 -16.25
C CYS A 340 9.28 1.63 -14.92
N ASP A 341 7.96 1.37 -14.92
CA ASP A 341 7.22 1.14 -13.67
C ASP A 341 7.70 -0.10 -12.91
N ILE A 342 7.88 -1.23 -13.61
CA ILE A 342 8.35 -2.49 -12.99
C ILE A 342 9.77 -2.32 -12.43
N THR A 343 10.66 -1.72 -13.21
CA THR A 343 12.06 -1.50 -12.81
C THR A 343 12.14 -0.50 -11.65
N PHE A 344 11.31 0.53 -11.64
CA PHE A 344 11.27 1.48 -10.54
C PHE A 344 10.81 0.82 -9.23
N ARG A 345 9.75 -0.01 -9.27
CA ARG A 345 9.31 -0.75 -8.08
C ARG A 345 10.37 -1.75 -7.60
N ALA A 346 11.03 -2.47 -8.52
CA ALA A 346 12.15 -3.35 -8.16
C ALA A 346 13.31 -2.59 -7.50
N LEU A 347 13.61 -1.39 -7.99
CA LEU A 347 14.63 -0.51 -7.40
C LEU A 347 14.25 -0.05 -5.99
N LEU A 348 12.99 0.36 -5.75
CA LEU A 348 12.51 0.73 -4.41
C LEU A 348 12.55 -0.46 -3.44
N ILE A 349 12.08 -1.63 -3.88
CA ILE A 349 12.14 -2.87 -3.11
C ILE A 349 13.59 -3.15 -2.69
N TYR A 350 14.52 -3.18 -3.64
CA TYR A 350 15.93 -3.44 -3.35
C TYR A 350 16.54 -2.38 -2.45
N HIS A 351 16.18 -1.12 -2.63
CA HIS A 351 16.67 -0.02 -1.81
C HIS A 351 16.24 -0.20 -0.35
N TYR A 352 14.93 -0.25 -0.08
CA TYR A 352 14.41 -0.35 1.28
C TYR A 352 14.71 -1.69 1.97
N ALA A 353 14.82 -2.78 1.21
CA ALA A 353 15.20 -4.08 1.78
C ALA A 353 16.66 -4.12 2.28
N ASN A 354 17.50 -3.17 1.84
CA ASN A 354 18.93 -3.13 2.15
C ASN A 354 19.37 -1.81 2.82
N GLU A 355 18.47 -0.87 3.03
CA GLU A 355 18.73 0.23 3.96
C GLU A 355 18.82 -0.35 5.37
N GLY A 356 20.05 -0.45 5.87
CA GLY A 356 20.29 -0.57 7.31
C GLY A 356 19.93 0.76 7.95
N MET A 357 19.10 0.72 9.00
CA MET A 357 19.04 1.84 9.94
C MET A 357 20.37 1.99 10.65
#